data_AF-A0A957U5E3-F1
#
_entry.id   AF-A0A957U5E3-F1
#
_cell.length_a   1.000
_cell.length_b   1.000
_cell.length_c   1.000
_cell.angle_alpha   90.00
_cell.angle_beta   90.00
_cell.angle_gamma   90.00
#
_symmetry.space_group_name_H-M   'P 1'
#
loop_
_entity.id
_entity.type
_entity.pdbx_description
1 polymer ?
#
loop_
_entity_poly.entity_id
_entity_poly.type
_entity_poly.pdbx_seq_one_letter_code
_entity_poly.pdbx_strand_id
1 'polypeptide(L)'
;YETFLLAFVLNGVGRALASGALDAWFVDALHEVDPQIELQPLLARGGTVALLALGLGTLCGSLLPYALAGLPAEGTARLTPFSSALLAGWLVQMVTVVVAFLGIRENRLTTAPPDWRETLRATPVLVRTAVGVTRQNSHLPLLLGATFASALAVISLEMLWQPHFAGLLGRIEGNSLYFGLIMGGNFLMGMVGNLVATPLSRYLGKRYALVAALFQAARAALMILLAMQTGFLPALAAFWLVYFNMGVVNSPHATLFHQAIPAQIRSTMLSFDSLVGYVGAFLGSVGLGLLAEHTSTNVAWMVAAAVVGLSALIYLQLDAKRVHPQDHHHAIFEGS
;
A
#
# COMPACT_ATOMS: atom_id res chain seq x y z
N TYR A 1 15.33 12.94 19.26
CA TYR A 1 15.14 11.61 18.63
C TYR A 1 14.13 10.75 19.38
N GLU A 2 14.24 10.61 20.71
CA GLU A 2 13.32 9.79 21.52
C GLU A 2 11.85 10.21 21.41
N THR A 3 11.55 11.51 21.50
CA THR A 3 10.17 12.02 21.35
C THR A 3 9.59 11.77 19.96
N PHE A 4 10.44 11.81 18.93
CA PHE A 4 10.05 11.53 17.55
C PHE A 4 9.76 10.04 17.35
N LEU A 5 10.61 9.16 17.88
CA LEU A 5 10.38 7.72 17.88
C LEU A 5 9.07 7.36 18.60
N LEU A 6 8.85 7.94 19.79
CA LEU A 6 7.60 7.74 20.52
C LEU A 6 6.38 8.21 19.72
N ALA A 7 6.46 9.38 19.06
CA ALA A 7 5.39 9.88 18.22
C ALA A 7 5.07 8.94 17.04
N PHE A 8 6.09 8.37 16.37
CA PHE A 8 5.89 7.41 15.29
C PHE A 8 5.35 6.07 15.77
N VAL A 9 5.79 5.59 16.93
CA VAL A 9 5.23 4.37 17.56
C VAL A 9 3.76 4.58 17.88
N LEU A 10 3.40 5.70 18.53
CA LEU A 10 2.02 6.02 18.84
C LEU A 10 1.17 6.21 17.57
N ASN A 11 1.72 6.83 16.52
CA ASN A 11 1.04 6.96 15.24
C ASN A 11 0.76 5.59 14.60
N GLY A 12 1.75 4.69 14.62
CA GLY A 12 1.60 3.33 14.12
C GLY A 12 0.54 2.54 14.89
N VAL A 13 0.58 2.59 16.23
CA VAL A 13 -0.43 1.97 17.10
C VAL A 13 -1.82 2.54 16.81
N GLY A 14 -1.95 3.87 16.72
CA GLY A 14 -3.20 4.54 16.40
C GLY A 14 -3.77 4.11 15.04
N ARG A 15 -2.93 4.05 13.99
CA ARG A 15 -3.35 3.56 12.67
C ARG A 15 -3.78 2.10 12.70
N ALA A 16 -3.07 1.24 13.42
CA ALA A 16 -3.40 -0.17 13.54
C ALA A 16 -4.77 -0.38 14.22
N LEU A 17 -5.06 0.40 15.26
CA LEU A 17 -6.36 0.36 15.96
C LEU A 17 -7.51 0.91 15.10
N ALA A 18 -7.27 1.98 14.35
CA ALA A 18 -8.31 2.62 13.54
C ALA A 18 -8.67 1.85 12.26
N SER A 19 -7.68 1.21 11.62
CA SER A 19 -7.82 0.65 10.26
C SER A 19 -8.81 -0.52 10.14
N GLY A 20 -9.13 -1.22 11.23
CA GLY A 20 -10.06 -2.37 11.19
C GLY A 20 -11.36 -2.14 11.97
N ALA A 21 -11.34 -1.29 13.00
CA ALA A 21 -12.49 -1.09 13.87
C ALA A 21 -13.66 -0.38 13.16
N LEU A 22 -13.36 0.61 12.32
CA LEU A 22 -14.37 1.37 11.58
C LEU A 22 -15.10 0.51 10.54
N ASP A 23 -14.36 -0.28 9.77
CA ASP A 23 -14.95 -1.17 8.76
C ASP A 23 -15.79 -2.27 9.42
N ALA A 24 -15.33 -2.83 10.53
CA ALA A 24 -16.10 -3.81 11.30
C ALA A 24 -17.40 -3.21 11.85
N TRP A 25 -17.33 -2.05 12.51
CA TRP A 25 -18.50 -1.35 13.02
C TRP A 25 -19.48 -1.00 11.88
N PHE A 26 -18.98 -0.55 10.73
CA PHE A 26 -19.81 -0.22 9.58
C PHE A 26 -20.55 -1.46 9.03
N VAL A 27 -19.88 -2.60 8.92
CA VAL A 27 -20.50 -3.86 8.50
C VAL A 27 -21.53 -4.33 9.51
N ASP A 28 -21.20 -4.30 10.80
CA ASP A 28 -22.11 -4.72 11.87
C ASP A 28 -23.37 -3.85 11.92
N ALA A 29 -23.21 -2.51 11.81
CA ALA A 29 -24.33 -1.58 11.78
C ALA A 29 -25.22 -1.75 10.53
N LEU A 30 -24.64 -2.10 9.38
CA LEU A 30 -25.42 -2.39 8.17
C LEU A 30 -26.21 -3.69 8.30
N HIS A 31 -25.60 -4.75 8.84
CA HIS A 31 -26.29 -6.02 9.07
C HIS A 31 -27.38 -5.93 10.16
N GLU A 32 -27.25 -5.01 11.13
CA GLU A 32 -28.29 -4.74 12.12
C GLU A 32 -29.56 -4.17 11.45
N VAL A 33 -29.40 -3.39 10.37
CA VAL A 33 -30.51 -2.81 9.61
C VAL A 33 -31.04 -3.78 8.55
N ASP A 34 -30.15 -4.44 7.79
CA ASP A 34 -30.49 -5.42 6.75
C ASP A 34 -29.42 -6.53 6.65
N PRO A 35 -29.73 -7.76 7.13
CA PRO A 35 -28.81 -8.90 7.07
C PRO A 35 -28.47 -9.39 5.66
N GLN A 36 -29.22 -9.00 4.62
CA GLN A 36 -28.99 -9.44 3.23
C GLN A 36 -28.35 -8.35 2.37
N ILE A 37 -27.96 -7.22 2.94
CA ILE A 37 -27.43 -6.09 2.19
C ILE A 37 -26.11 -6.43 1.50
N GLU A 38 -25.98 -6.06 0.22
CA GLU A 38 -24.73 -6.21 -0.50
C GLU A 38 -23.69 -5.20 0.01
N LEU A 39 -22.72 -5.68 0.81
CA LEU A 39 -21.67 -4.86 1.42
C LEU A 39 -20.69 -4.26 0.38
N GLN A 40 -20.44 -4.98 -0.72
CA GLN A 40 -19.41 -4.63 -1.69
C GLN A 40 -19.58 -3.23 -2.32
N PRO A 41 -20.76 -2.83 -2.85
CA PRO A 41 -20.95 -1.48 -3.40
C PRO A 41 -20.84 -0.38 -2.34
N LEU A 42 -21.27 -0.64 -1.10
CA LEU A 42 -21.23 0.34 -0.01
C LEU A 42 -19.79 0.60 0.46
N LEU A 43 -19.01 -0.48 0.67
CA LEU A 43 -17.59 -0.39 0.99
C LEU A 43 -16.79 0.26 -0.15
N ALA A 44 -17.10 -0.08 -1.41
CA ALA A 44 -16.45 0.55 -2.58
C ALA A 44 -16.71 2.07 -2.65
N ARG A 45 -17.92 2.51 -2.32
CA ARG A 45 -18.26 3.94 -2.24
C ARG A 45 -17.50 4.63 -1.11
N GLY A 46 -17.37 3.98 0.06
CA GLY A 46 -16.55 4.45 1.16
C GLY A 46 -15.07 4.63 0.76
N GLY A 47 -14.50 3.61 0.11
CA GLY A 47 -13.13 3.68 -0.43
C GLY A 47 -12.92 4.80 -1.45
N THR A 48 -13.92 5.07 -2.31
CA THR A 48 -13.87 6.17 -3.28
C THR A 48 -13.85 7.54 -2.58
N VAL A 49 -14.69 7.72 -1.56
CA VAL A 49 -14.70 8.95 -0.76
C VAL A 49 -13.39 9.12 0.00
N ALA A 50 -12.82 8.04 0.54
CA ALA A 50 -11.52 8.07 1.20
C ALA A 50 -10.39 8.49 0.24
N LEU A 51 -10.36 7.98 -0.99
CA LEU A 51 -9.39 8.40 -2.02
C LEU A 51 -9.57 9.87 -2.42
N LEU A 52 -10.80 10.35 -2.57
CA LEU A 52 -11.09 11.76 -2.85
C LEU A 52 -10.64 12.66 -1.70
N ALA A 53 -10.94 12.28 -0.45
CA ALA A 53 -10.51 13.01 0.74
C ALA A 53 -8.98 13.04 0.87
N LEU A 54 -8.29 11.93 0.56
CA LEU A 54 -6.83 11.87 0.54
C LEU A 54 -6.24 12.81 -0.52
N GLY A 55 -6.81 12.82 -1.73
CA GLY A 55 -6.41 13.72 -2.81
C GLY A 55 -6.59 15.19 -2.43
N LEU A 56 -7.78 15.57 -1.94
CA LEU A 56 -8.06 16.93 -1.47
C LEU A 56 -7.16 17.33 -0.29
N GLY A 57 -6.95 16.42 0.68
CA GLY A 57 -6.07 16.65 1.82
C GLY A 57 -4.62 16.88 1.41
N THR A 58 -4.13 16.14 0.41
CA THR A 58 -2.77 16.32 -0.14
C THR A 58 -2.62 17.66 -0.85
N LEU A 59 -3.64 18.06 -1.63
CA LEU A 59 -3.66 19.37 -2.29
C LEU A 59 -3.70 20.51 -1.27
N CYS A 60 -4.62 20.46 -0.30
CA CYS A 60 -4.71 21.46 0.76
C CYS A 60 -3.43 21.50 1.62
N GLY A 61 -2.88 20.33 1.96
CA GLY A 61 -1.66 20.20 2.75
C GLY A 61 -0.41 20.73 2.05
N SER A 62 -0.37 20.69 0.71
CA SER A 62 0.71 21.27 -0.08
C SER A 62 0.53 22.77 -0.35
N LEU A 63 -0.71 23.27 -0.42
CA LEU A 63 -1.03 24.70 -0.57
C LEU A 63 -0.81 25.50 0.73
N LEU A 64 -0.98 24.88 1.90
CA LEU A 64 -0.86 25.53 3.22
C LEU A 64 0.52 26.15 3.49
N PRO A 65 1.65 25.45 3.28
CA PRO A 65 2.99 26.03 3.42
C PRO A 65 3.24 27.18 2.43
N TYR A 66 2.64 27.12 1.24
CA TYR A 66 2.77 28.17 0.22
C TYR A 66 2.00 29.44 0.59
N ALA A 67 0.76 29.31 1.08
CA ALA A 67 -0.03 30.45 1.55
C ALA A 67 0.59 31.15 2.77
N LEU A 68 1.39 30.42 3.55
CA LEU A 68 2.09 30.91 4.74
C LEU A 68 3.60 31.14 4.51
N ALA A 69 4.04 31.20 3.25
CA ALA A 69 5.44 31.43 2.87
C ALA A 69 6.00 32.80 3.29
N GLY A 70 5.14 33.72 3.76
CA GLY A 70 5.55 35.00 4.34
C GLY A 70 6.04 34.91 5.80
N LEU A 71 5.98 33.74 6.43
CA LEU A 71 6.54 33.51 7.76
C LEU A 71 8.07 33.28 7.69
N PRO A 72 8.87 33.78 8.65
CA PRO A 72 10.32 33.60 8.64
C PRO A 72 10.70 32.11 8.58
N ALA A 73 11.51 31.74 7.59
CA ALA A 73 11.94 30.36 7.35
C ALA A 73 12.98 29.88 8.37
N GLU A 74 13.80 30.78 8.92
CA GLU A 74 14.78 30.48 9.96
C GLU A 74 14.89 31.62 10.98
N GLY A 75 14.98 31.26 12.26
CA GLY A 75 15.22 32.19 13.37
C GLY A 75 14.08 32.24 14.38
N THR A 76 14.31 31.62 15.55
CA THR A 76 13.62 31.79 16.86
C THR A 76 12.08 31.75 16.93
N ALA A 77 11.36 31.62 15.82
CA ALA A 77 9.92 31.56 15.76
C ALA A 77 9.43 30.12 15.95
N ARG A 78 8.53 29.92 16.92
CA ARG A 78 7.88 28.61 17.21
C ARG A 78 6.96 28.11 16.07
N LEU A 79 6.77 28.89 15.02
CA LEU A 79 5.85 28.63 13.91
C LEU A 79 6.59 28.82 12.58
N THR A 80 7.07 27.72 12.01
CA THR A 80 7.57 27.68 10.62
C THR A 80 6.45 27.27 9.65
N PRO A 81 6.59 27.50 8.34
CA PRO A 81 5.66 26.99 7.33
C PRO A 81 5.46 25.47 7.35
N PHE A 82 6.42 24.71 7.90
CA PHE A 82 6.28 23.26 8.13
C PHE A 82 5.47 22.95 9.40
N SER A 83 5.68 23.72 10.47
CA SER A 83 4.89 23.61 11.70
C SER A 83 3.41 23.91 11.48
N SER A 84 3.08 24.84 10.58
CA SER A 84 1.68 25.18 10.26
C SER A 84 0.94 24.03 9.56
N ALA A 85 1.59 23.31 8.64
CA ALA A 85 1.02 22.12 8.02
C ALA A 85 0.78 21.00 9.04
N LEU A 86 1.72 20.78 9.98
CA LEU A 86 1.56 19.82 11.06
C LEU A 86 0.42 20.21 12.02
N LEU A 87 0.29 21.49 12.37
CA LEU A 87 -0.81 21.99 13.21
C LEU A 87 -2.16 21.87 12.52
N ALA A 88 -2.24 22.18 11.23
CA ALA A 88 -3.45 21.99 10.43
C ALA A 88 -3.85 20.50 10.39
N GLY A 89 -2.88 19.60 10.15
CA GLY A 89 -3.11 18.15 10.21
C GLY A 89 -3.61 17.70 11.58
N TRP A 90 -3.02 18.21 12.66
CA TRP A 90 -3.47 17.92 14.03
C TRP A 90 -4.90 18.40 14.29
N LEU A 91 -5.26 19.61 13.84
CA LEU A 91 -6.62 20.15 13.98
C LEU A 91 -7.65 19.29 13.24
N VAL A 92 -7.35 18.90 12.00
CA VAL A 92 -8.23 18.01 11.21
C VAL A 92 -8.39 16.65 11.90
N GLN A 93 -7.31 16.11 12.47
CA GLN A 93 -7.36 14.85 13.22
C GLN A 93 -8.26 14.99 14.47
N MET A 94 -8.18 16.11 15.19
CA MET A 94 -9.06 16.37 16.34
C MET A 94 -10.52 16.49 15.92
N VAL A 95 -10.82 17.18 14.82
CA VAL A 95 -12.18 17.23 14.26
C VAL A 95 -12.68 15.83 13.92
N THR A 96 -11.82 14.99 13.32
CA THR A 96 -12.16 13.60 12.99
C THR A 96 -12.51 12.79 14.24
N VAL A 97 -11.75 12.95 15.32
CA VAL A 97 -12.03 12.29 16.61
C VAL A 97 -13.38 12.74 17.19
N VAL A 98 -13.68 14.04 17.14
CA VAL A 98 -14.96 14.58 17.61
C VAL A 98 -16.12 14.05 16.78
N VAL A 99 -15.99 14.05 15.45
CA VAL A 99 -17.01 13.51 14.54
C VAL A 99 -17.22 12.01 14.78
N ALA A 100 -16.15 11.23 14.95
CA ALA A 100 -16.25 9.81 15.27
C ALA A 100 -16.96 9.60 16.61
N PHE A 101 -16.61 10.36 17.65
CA PHE A 101 -17.24 10.27 18.96
C PHE A 101 -18.74 10.60 18.95
N LEU A 102 -19.16 11.57 18.13
CA LEU A 102 -20.56 11.98 18.01
C LEU A 102 -21.38 11.08 17.06
N GLY A 103 -20.73 10.55 16.02
CA GLY A 103 -21.39 9.81 14.94
C GLY A 103 -21.45 8.29 15.15
N ILE A 104 -20.46 7.70 15.82
CA ILE A 104 -20.40 6.26 16.05
C ILE A 104 -21.25 5.94 17.28
N ARG A 105 -22.46 5.45 17.05
CA ARG A 105 -23.31 4.87 18.10
C ARG A 105 -23.03 3.39 18.18
N GLU A 106 -22.52 2.95 19.31
CA GLU A 106 -22.21 1.55 19.55
C GLU A 106 -23.41 0.88 20.24
N ASN A 107 -24.32 0.32 19.45
CA ASN A 107 -25.47 -0.40 19.95
C ASN A 107 -25.07 -1.87 20.23
N ARG A 108 -24.18 -2.10 21.21
CA ARG A 108 -23.81 -3.47 21.59
C ARG A 108 -25.00 -4.15 22.27
N LEU A 109 -25.80 -4.87 21.48
CA LEU A 109 -26.70 -5.88 22.00
C LEU A 109 -25.85 -7.05 22.55
N THR A 110 -25.61 -7.02 23.86
CA THR A 110 -25.48 -8.22 24.71
C THR A 110 -24.44 -9.28 24.32
N THR A 111 -23.17 -8.91 24.14
CA THR A 111 -22.06 -9.84 24.39
C THR A 111 -21.00 -9.14 25.24
N ALA A 112 -20.57 -9.79 26.32
CA ALA A 112 -19.46 -9.30 27.15
C ALA A 112 -18.26 -8.96 26.25
N PRO A 113 -17.49 -7.89 26.55
CA PRO A 113 -16.32 -7.56 25.74
C PRO A 113 -15.41 -8.80 25.68
N PRO A 114 -15.06 -9.30 24.49
CA PRO A 114 -14.15 -10.43 24.38
C PRO A 114 -12.85 -10.07 25.14
N ASP A 115 -12.35 -10.99 25.95
CA ASP A 115 -11.11 -10.76 26.68
C ASP A 115 -9.99 -10.54 25.65
N TRP A 116 -9.38 -9.35 25.65
CA TRP A 116 -8.28 -9.02 24.73
C TRP A 116 -7.14 -10.04 24.83
N ARG A 117 -7.01 -10.72 25.98
CA ARG A 117 -6.07 -11.82 26.20
C ARG A 117 -6.43 -13.06 25.39
N GLU A 118 -7.71 -13.37 25.23
CA GLU A 118 -8.17 -14.46 24.36
C GLU A 118 -7.95 -14.14 22.89
N THR A 119 -8.22 -12.89 22.47
CA THR A 119 -7.89 -12.45 21.11
C THR A 119 -6.39 -12.55 20.83
N LEU A 120 -5.54 -12.09 21.76
CA LEU A 120 -4.08 -12.21 21.62
C LEU A 120 -3.59 -13.67 21.63
N ARG A 121 -4.24 -14.55 22.40
CA ARG A 121 -3.93 -15.99 22.42
C ARG A 121 -4.41 -16.71 21.16
N ALA A 122 -5.45 -16.21 20.50
CA ALA A 122 -5.96 -16.75 19.24
C ALA A 122 -5.09 -16.31 18.04
N THR A 123 -4.44 -15.16 18.09
CA THR A 123 -3.54 -14.65 17.02
C THR A 123 -2.48 -15.66 16.56
N PRO A 124 -1.67 -16.29 17.43
CA PRO A 124 -0.66 -17.26 16.99
C PRO A 124 -1.27 -18.53 16.37
N VAL A 125 -2.48 -18.92 16.78
CA VAL A 125 -3.21 -20.04 16.17
C VAL A 125 -3.65 -19.67 14.74
N LEU A 126 -4.19 -18.47 14.55
CA LEU A 126 -4.55 -17.95 13.22
C LEU A 126 -3.32 -17.87 12.29
N VAL A 127 -2.19 -17.37 12.79
CA VAL A 127 -0.93 -17.32 12.03
C VAL A 127 -0.45 -18.73 11.69
N ARG A 128 -0.50 -19.68 12.63
CA ARG A 128 -0.09 -21.08 12.38
C ARG A 128 -0.98 -21.75 11.32
N THR A 129 -2.29 -21.49 11.35
CA THR A 129 -3.24 -21.97 10.33
C THR A 129 -2.93 -21.36 8.96
N ALA A 130 -2.67 -20.04 8.89
CA ALA A 130 -2.28 -19.37 7.65
C ALA A 130 -0.96 -19.91 7.08
N VAL A 131 0.04 -20.14 7.94
CA VAL A 131 1.32 -20.75 7.55
C VAL A 131 1.13 -22.19 7.09
N GLY A 132 0.28 -22.98 7.77
CA GLY A 132 -0.04 -24.35 7.37
C GLY A 132 -0.65 -24.42 5.96
N VAL A 133 -1.64 -23.58 5.69
CA VAL A 133 -2.29 -23.47 4.37
C VAL A 133 -1.30 -22.98 3.31
N THR A 134 -0.46 -22.01 3.65
CA THR A 134 0.56 -21.48 2.74
C THR A 134 1.56 -22.56 2.34
N ARG A 135 1.98 -23.42 3.28
CA ARG A 135 2.92 -24.51 3.02
C ARG A 135 2.29 -25.64 2.19
N GLN A 136 0.98 -25.83 2.28
CA GLN A 136 0.24 -26.84 1.51
C GLN A 136 0.03 -26.44 0.05
N ASN A 137 0.00 -25.13 -0.26
CA ASN A 137 -0.21 -24.63 -1.61
C ASN A 137 1.09 -24.06 -2.19
N SER A 138 1.63 -24.69 -3.24
CA SER A 138 2.88 -24.24 -3.86
C SER A 138 2.82 -22.83 -4.48
N HIS A 139 1.63 -22.28 -4.70
CA HIS A 139 1.39 -20.96 -5.31
C HIS A 139 1.35 -19.79 -4.30
N LEU A 140 0.88 -20.04 -3.07
CA LEU A 140 0.76 -18.99 -2.04
C LEU A 140 2.10 -18.38 -1.59
N PRO A 141 3.20 -19.14 -1.35
CA PRO A 141 4.46 -18.53 -0.94
C PRO A 141 5.09 -17.67 -2.05
N LEU A 142 4.84 -18.01 -3.32
CA LEU A 142 5.27 -17.22 -4.47
C LEU A 142 4.53 -15.87 -4.53
N LEU A 143 3.21 -15.87 -4.30
CA LEU A 143 2.42 -14.64 -4.25
C LEU A 143 2.85 -13.75 -3.07
N LEU A 144 3.04 -14.33 -1.87
CA LEU A 144 3.50 -13.60 -0.70
C LEU A 144 4.92 -13.02 -0.88
N GLY A 145 5.81 -13.76 -1.54
CA GLY A 145 7.15 -13.26 -1.89
C GLY A 145 7.09 -12.06 -2.84
N ALA A 146 6.13 -12.05 -3.76
CA ALA A 146 5.90 -10.91 -4.63
C ALA A 146 5.30 -9.71 -3.88
N THR A 147 4.39 -9.92 -2.92
CA THR A 147 3.88 -8.87 -2.03
C THR A 147 5.03 -8.24 -1.23
N PHE A 148 5.88 -9.08 -0.64
CA PHE A 148 7.07 -8.64 0.10
C PHE A 148 8.00 -7.77 -0.77
N ALA A 149 8.36 -8.27 -1.95
CA ALA A 149 9.22 -7.55 -2.89
C ALA A 149 8.61 -6.23 -3.35
N SER A 150 7.31 -6.22 -3.63
CA SER A 150 6.59 -5.02 -4.04
C SER A 150 6.58 -3.97 -2.93
N ALA A 151 6.25 -4.37 -1.70
CA ALA A 151 6.20 -3.47 -0.55
C ALA A 151 7.57 -2.86 -0.22
N LEU A 152 8.63 -3.69 -0.28
CA LEU A 152 10.02 -3.26 -0.13
C LEU A 152 10.44 -2.21 -1.17
N ALA A 153 9.98 -2.35 -2.42
CA ALA A 153 10.28 -1.37 -3.45
C ALA A 153 9.43 -0.09 -3.35
N VAL A 154 8.15 -0.20 -2.96
CA VAL A 154 7.29 0.97 -2.74
C VAL A 154 7.88 1.86 -1.66
N ILE A 155 8.19 1.29 -0.49
CA ILE A 155 8.68 2.08 0.65
C ILE A 155 10.02 2.77 0.32
N SER A 156 10.88 2.11 -0.46
CA SER A 156 12.16 2.68 -0.89
C SER A 156 11.97 3.89 -1.80
N LEU A 157 11.00 3.82 -2.71
CA LEU A 157 10.61 4.95 -3.54
C LEU A 157 10.02 6.08 -2.68
N GLU A 158 9.06 5.77 -1.81
CA GLU A 158 8.36 6.74 -0.97
C GLU A 158 9.27 7.45 0.03
N MET A 159 10.32 6.79 0.50
CA MET A 159 11.26 7.39 1.43
C MET A 159 12.32 8.26 0.74
N LEU A 160 12.74 7.88 -0.48
CA LEU A 160 13.93 8.47 -1.12
C LEU A 160 13.61 9.45 -2.26
N TRP A 161 12.36 9.57 -2.70
CA TRP A 161 12.00 10.49 -3.79
C TRP A 161 12.22 11.96 -3.41
N GLN A 162 11.88 12.39 -2.18
CA GLN A 162 12.04 13.80 -1.79
C GLN A 162 13.51 14.23 -1.80
N PRO A 163 14.46 13.48 -1.19
CA PRO A 163 15.89 13.79 -1.29
C PRO A 163 16.42 13.77 -2.73
N HIS A 164 15.98 12.81 -3.55
CA HIS A 164 16.43 12.70 -4.95
C HIS A 164 16.02 13.93 -5.78
N PHE A 165 14.74 14.30 -5.75
CA PHE A 165 14.25 15.48 -6.48
C PHE A 165 14.78 16.79 -5.90
N ALA A 166 15.03 16.86 -4.59
CA ALA A 166 15.71 17.99 -3.97
C ALA A 166 17.14 18.18 -4.53
N GLY A 167 17.89 17.09 -4.68
CA GLY A 167 19.21 17.11 -5.29
C GLY A 167 19.21 17.59 -6.74
N LEU A 168 18.19 17.22 -7.52
CA LEU A 168 18.04 17.65 -8.92
C LEU A 168 17.63 19.12 -9.06
N LEU A 169 16.82 19.64 -8.13
CA LEU A 169 16.37 21.03 -8.13
C LEU A 169 17.39 22.02 -7.52
N GLY A 170 18.46 21.51 -6.91
CA GLY A 170 19.56 22.30 -6.36
C GLY A 170 19.24 23.12 -5.09
N ARG A 171 17.96 23.24 -4.69
CA ARG A 171 17.50 23.85 -3.42
C ARG A 171 16.18 23.23 -2.94
N ILE A 172 16.08 23.02 -1.62
CA ILE A 172 14.87 22.56 -0.92
C ILE A 172 13.92 23.75 -0.65
N GLU A 173 14.48 24.93 -0.37
CA GLU A 173 13.74 26.14 0.02
C GLU A 173 13.01 26.78 -1.16
N GLY A 174 11.70 27.00 -1.01
CA GLY A 174 10.83 27.62 -2.03
C GLY A 174 10.17 26.67 -3.02
N ASN A 175 10.55 25.37 -3.03
CA ASN A 175 10.07 24.39 -4.02
C ASN A 175 8.92 23.49 -3.55
N SER A 176 8.23 23.83 -2.45
CA SER A 176 7.10 23.04 -1.91
C SER A 176 5.99 22.77 -2.94
N LEU A 177 5.74 23.73 -3.85
CA LEU A 177 4.80 23.57 -4.96
C LEU A 177 5.20 22.43 -5.91
N TYR A 178 6.49 22.30 -6.23
CA TYR A 178 6.98 21.23 -7.09
C TYR A 178 6.82 19.86 -6.43
N PHE A 179 7.15 19.73 -5.14
CA PHE A 179 6.91 18.48 -4.40
C PHE A 179 5.42 18.12 -4.32
N GLY A 180 4.55 19.12 -4.13
CA GLY A 180 3.10 18.95 -4.19
C GLY A 180 2.62 18.49 -5.57
N LEU A 181 3.14 19.07 -6.65
CA LEU A 181 2.81 18.68 -8.02
C LEU A 181 3.32 17.28 -8.37
N ILE A 182 4.54 16.93 -7.94
CA ILE A 182 5.12 15.60 -8.12
C ILE A 182 4.22 14.55 -7.46
N MET A 183 3.85 14.78 -6.19
CA MET A 183 3.02 13.85 -5.42
C MET A 183 1.57 13.81 -5.91
N GLY A 184 0.99 14.96 -6.27
CA GLY A 184 -0.34 15.04 -6.90
C GLY A 184 -0.38 14.26 -8.22
N GLY A 185 0.67 14.41 -9.05
CA GLY A 185 0.84 13.64 -10.27
C GLY A 185 0.96 12.13 -10.03
N ASN A 186 1.66 11.70 -8.98
CA ASN A 186 1.74 10.29 -8.59
C ASN A 186 0.35 9.70 -8.29
N PHE A 187 -0.45 10.40 -7.49
CA PHE A 187 -1.78 9.92 -7.14
C PHE A 187 -2.69 9.87 -8.37
N LEU A 188 -2.63 10.87 -9.25
CA LEU A 188 -3.35 10.88 -10.52
C LEU A 188 -2.94 9.68 -11.39
N MET A 189 -1.64 9.43 -11.53
CA MET A 189 -1.12 8.32 -12.32
C MET A 189 -1.46 6.95 -11.73
N GLY A 190 -1.42 6.82 -10.40
CA GLY A 190 -1.89 5.63 -9.71
C GLY A 190 -3.38 5.35 -9.94
N MET A 191 -4.23 6.40 -9.93
CA MET A 191 -5.66 6.30 -10.24
C MET A 191 -5.89 5.90 -11.69
N VAL A 192 -5.22 6.55 -12.66
CA VAL A 192 -5.32 6.20 -14.08
C VAL A 192 -4.85 4.76 -14.31
N GLY A 193 -3.76 4.33 -13.65
CA GLY A 193 -3.26 2.96 -13.70
C GLY A 193 -4.30 1.94 -13.20
N ASN A 194 -4.96 2.23 -12.09
CA ASN A 194 -6.02 1.37 -11.55
C ASN A 194 -7.22 1.26 -12.51
N LEU A 195 -7.67 2.39 -13.07
CA LEU A 195 -8.78 2.42 -14.04
C LEU A 195 -8.45 1.64 -15.32
N VAL A 196 -7.18 1.67 -15.77
CA VAL A 196 -6.71 0.94 -16.96
C VAL A 196 -6.50 -0.55 -16.67
N ALA A 197 -6.30 -0.95 -15.41
CA ALA A 197 -6.05 -2.35 -15.03
C ALA A 197 -7.18 -3.31 -15.45
N THR A 198 -8.43 -2.89 -15.26
CA THR A 198 -9.62 -3.71 -15.56
C THR A 198 -9.84 -3.93 -17.07
N PRO A 199 -9.87 -2.89 -17.94
CA PRO A 199 -10.00 -3.09 -19.37
C PRO A 199 -8.77 -3.79 -19.97
N LEU A 200 -7.57 -3.52 -19.48
CA LEU A 200 -6.35 -4.14 -19.99
C LEU A 200 -6.29 -5.64 -19.68
N SER A 201 -6.71 -6.05 -18.48
CA SER A 201 -6.81 -7.48 -18.12
C SER A 201 -7.90 -8.23 -18.90
N ARG A 202 -8.98 -7.54 -19.29
CA ARG A 202 -9.99 -8.08 -20.21
C ARG A 202 -9.43 -8.23 -21.63
N TYR A 203 -8.69 -7.25 -22.13
CA TYR A 203 -8.07 -7.27 -23.46
C TYR A 203 -7.00 -8.37 -23.60
N LEU A 204 -6.23 -8.62 -22.55
CA LEU A 204 -5.18 -9.65 -22.51
C LEU A 204 -5.70 -11.06 -22.19
N GLY A 205 -7.01 -11.29 -22.37
CA GLY A 205 -7.60 -12.63 -22.32
C GLY A 205 -7.52 -13.33 -20.96
N LYS A 206 -7.57 -12.57 -19.85
CA LYS A 206 -7.54 -13.10 -18.46
C LYS A 206 -6.24 -13.85 -18.07
N ARG A 207 -5.13 -13.63 -18.79
CA ARG A 207 -3.79 -14.15 -18.41
C ARG A 207 -3.13 -13.30 -17.32
N TYR A 208 -3.79 -13.21 -16.16
CA TYR A 208 -3.41 -12.29 -15.07
C TYR A 208 -1.96 -12.47 -14.58
N ALA A 209 -1.40 -13.68 -14.66
CA ALA A 209 -0.01 -13.97 -14.24
C ALA A 209 1.03 -13.37 -15.21
N LEU A 210 0.82 -13.49 -16.53
CA LEU A 210 1.68 -12.85 -17.54
C LEU A 210 1.60 -11.32 -17.49
N VAL A 211 0.40 -10.79 -17.25
CA VAL A 211 0.23 -9.34 -17.05
C VAL A 211 0.99 -8.89 -15.80
N ALA A 212 0.82 -9.58 -14.66
CA ALA A 212 1.55 -9.25 -13.45
C ALA A 212 3.08 -9.33 -13.63
N ALA A 213 3.58 -10.35 -14.35
CA ALA A 213 5.00 -10.51 -14.66
C ALA A 213 5.53 -9.37 -15.53
N LEU A 214 4.83 -9.06 -16.63
CA LEU A 214 5.24 -7.99 -17.56
C LEU A 214 5.27 -6.63 -16.86
N PHE A 215 4.25 -6.34 -16.05
CA PHE A 215 4.18 -5.08 -15.34
C PHE A 215 5.23 -4.99 -14.21
N GLN A 216 5.50 -6.06 -13.47
CA GLN A 216 6.62 -6.08 -12.50
C GLN A 216 7.98 -5.91 -13.18
N ALA A 217 8.21 -6.56 -14.33
CA ALA A 217 9.44 -6.38 -15.10
C ALA A 217 9.57 -4.93 -15.62
N ALA A 218 8.47 -4.35 -16.13
CA ALA A 218 8.44 -2.95 -16.54
C ALA A 218 8.68 -2.01 -15.35
N ARG A 219 8.16 -2.30 -14.16
CA ARG A 219 8.41 -1.53 -12.94
C ARG A 219 9.89 -1.56 -12.56
N ALA A 220 10.52 -2.73 -12.59
CA ALA A 220 11.96 -2.85 -12.34
C ALA A 220 12.78 -2.02 -13.35
N ALA A 221 12.45 -2.11 -14.64
CA ALA A 221 13.13 -1.33 -15.68
C ALA A 221 12.94 0.19 -15.49
N LEU A 222 11.73 0.63 -15.15
CA LEU A 222 11.43 2.04 -14.88
C LEU A 222 12.15 2.57 -13.63
N MET A 223 12.28 1.75 -12.59
CA MET A 223 13.05 2.11 -11.39
C MET A 223 14.55 2.25 -11.69
N ILE A 224 15.11 1.36 -12.52
CA ILE A 224 16.50 1.49 -12.99
C ILE A 224 16.65 2.77 -13.83
N LEU A 225 15.70 3.01 -14.75
CA LEU A 225 15.71 4.20 -15.58
C LEU A 225 15.68 5.48 -14.73
N LEU A 226 14.83 5.51 -13.70
CA LEU A 226 14.73 6.61 -12.73
C LEU A 226 16.04 6.83 -11.99
N ALA A 227 16.68 5.77 -11.49
CA ALA A 227 17.96 5.84 -10.80
C ALA A 227 19.10 6.37 -11.69
N MET A 228 18.99 6.23 -13.01
CA MET A 228 19.97 6.71 -13.98
C MET A 228 19.69 8.13 -14.49
N GLN A 229 18.54 8.73 -14.17
CA GLN A 229 18.23 10.08 -14.65
C GLN A 229 18.99 11.14 -13.87
N THR A 230 19.58 12.08 -14.62
CA THR A 230 20.24 13.28 -14.09
C THR A 230 19.42 14.55 -14.33
N GLY A 231 18.33 14.47 -15.10
CA GLY A 231 17.43 15.59 -15.40
C GLY A 231 16.11 15.52 -14.64
N PHE A 232 15.57 16.68 -14.25
CA PHE A 232 14.31 16.78 -13.51
C PHE A 232 13.10 16.22 -14.27
N LEU A 233 12.88 16.65 -15.52
CA LEU A 233 11.75 16.20 -16.35
C LEU A 233 11.75 14.69 -16.65
N PRO A 234 12.87 14.07 -17.07
CA PRO A 234 12.86 12.63 -17.31
C PRO A 234 12.75 11.83 -16.01
N ALA A 235 13.30 12.31 -14.88
CA ALA A 235 13.09 11.69 -13.58
C ALA A 235 11.60 11.75 -13.16
N LEU A 236 10.94 12.89 -13.36
CA LEU A 236 9.52 13.06 -13.08
C LEU A 236 8.66 12.10 -13.90
N ALA A 237 8.92 12.02 -15.22
CA ALA A 237 8.19 11.12 -16.10
C ALA A 237 8.39 9.65 -15.71
N ALA A 238 9.63 9.22 -15.41
CA ALA A 238 9.93 7.86 -14.97
C ALA A 238 9.23 7.54 -13.64
N PHE A 239 9.25 8.47 -12.68
CA PHE A 239 8.59 8.33 -11.39
C PHE A 239 7.07 8.16 -11.52
N TRP A 240 6.42 9.00 -12.33
CA TRP A 240 5.00 8.89 -12.65
C TRP A 240 4.63 7.57 -13.34
N LEU A 241 5.48 7.10 -14.26
CA LEU A 241 5.29 5.80 -14.91
C LEU A 241 5.41 4.62 -13.93
N VAL A 242 6.28 4.71 -12.93
CA VAL A 242 6.37 3.70 -11.86
C VAL A 242 5.06 3.64 -11.06
N TYR A 243 4.49 4.79 -10.69
CA TYR A 243 3.21 4.85 -9.96
C TYR A 243 2.02 4.40 -10.81
N PHE A 244 2.00 4.74 -12.10
CA PHE A 244 1.03 4.20 -13.04
C PHE A 244 1.08 2.67 -13.08
N ASN A 245 2.28 2.10 -13.21
CA ASN A 245 2.49 0.65 -13.24
C ASN A 245 2.02 -0.02 -11.93
N MET A 246 2.34 0.58 -10.78
CA MET A 246 1.88 0.12 -9.47
C MET A 246 0.34 0.06 -9.40
N GLY A 247 -0.35 1.07 -9.92
CA GLY A 247 -1.81 1.08 -10.02
C GLY A 247 -2.36 -0.08 -10.86
N VAL A 248 -1.68 -0.43 -11.95
CA VAL A 248 -2.09 -1.53 -12.84
C VAL A 248 -1.89 -2.91 -12.20
N VAL A 249 -0.80 -3.14 -11.44
CA VAL A 249 -0.44 -4.45 -10.86
C VAL A 249 -1.35 -4.86 -9.70
N ASN A 250 -1.86 -3.91 -8.93
CA ASN A 250 -2.65 -4.19 -7.71
C ASN A 250 -3.92 -5.02 -7.99
N SER A 251 -4.59 -4.80 -9.12
CA SER A 251 -5.84 -5.49 -9.48
C SER A 251 -5.63 -6.96 -9.90
N PRO A 252 -4.69 -7.29 -10.82
CA PRO A 252 -4.33 -8.68 -11.13
C PRO A 252 -3.79 -9.47 -9.94
N HIS A 253 -2.94 -8.85 -9.10
CA HIS A 253 -2.40 -9.50 -7.91
C HIS A 253 -3.53 -9.93 -6.94
N ALA A 254 -4.41 -8.99 -6.58
CA ALA A 254 -5.54 -9.27 -5.70
C ALA A 254 -6.47 -10.36 -6.27
N THR A 255 -6.66 -10.38 -7.60
CA THR A 255 -7.49 -11.39 -8.28
C THR A 255 -6.84 -12.79 -8.21
N LEU A 256 -5.54 -12.89 -8.47
CA LEU A 256 -4.81 -14.16 -8.37
C LEU A 256 -4.77 -14.69 -6.94
N PHE A 257 -4.57 -13.80 -5.96
CA PHE A 257 -4.57 -14.14 -4.54
C PHE A 257 -5.95 -14.66 -4.10
N HIS A 258 -7.01 -13.95 -4.47
CA HIS A 258 -8.39 -14.37 -4.20
C HIS A 258 -8.78 -15.71 -4.83
N GLN A 259 -8.28 -16.03 -6.03
CA GLN A 259 -8.54 -17.32 -6.69
C GLN A 259 -7.81 -18.49 -6.02
N ALA A 260 -6.67 -18.24 -5.37
CA ALA A 260 -5.85 -19.27 -4.75
C ALA A 260 -6.28 -19.64 -3.32
N ILE A 261 -7.24 -18.92 -2.73
CA ILE A 261 -7.57 -19.04 -1.31
C ILE A 261 -8.99 -19.59 -1.12
N PRO A 262 -9.18 -20.67 -0.33
CA PRO A 262 -10.49 -21.13 0.10
C PRO A 262 -11.27 -20.04 0.86
N ALA A 263 -12.56 -19.89 0.58
CA ALA A 263 -13.40 -18.82 1.14
C ALA A 263 -13.37 -18.76 2.68
N GLN A 264 -13.19 -19.90 3.34
CA GLN A 264 -13.23 -20.06 4.80
C GLN A 264 -12.05 -19.39 5.53
N ILE A 265 -10.92 -19.20 4.85
CA ILE A 265 -9.69 -18.64 5.45
C ILE A 265 -9.22 -17.36 4.74
N ARG A 266 -10.07 -16.81 3.86
CA ARG A 266 -9.75 -15.66 3.01
C ARG A 266 -9.37 -14.42 3.81
N SER A 267 -10.12 -14.12 4.88
CA SER A 267 -9.83 -13.00 5.78
C SER A 267 -8.46 -13.15 6.44
N THR A 268 -8.19 -14.33 7.01
CA THR A 268 -6.89 -14.63 7.66
C THR A 268 -5.73 -14.54 6.69
N MET A 269 -5.89 -15.04 5.46
CA MET A 269 -4.84 -14.97 4.43
C MET A 269 -4.61 -13.55 3.91
N LEU A 270 -5.66 -12.71 3.79
CA LEU A 270 -5.52 -11.29 3.42
C LEU A 270 -4.79 -10.49 4.51
N SER A 271 -5.08 -10.75 5.78
CA SER A 271 -4.32 -10.17 6.89
C SER A 271 -2.86 -10.63 6.89
N PHE A 272 -2.61 -11.91 6.57
CA PHE A 272 -1.26 -12.45 6.47
C PHE A 272 -0.47 -11.83 5.31
N ASP A 273 -1.09 -11.64 4.14
CA ASP A 273 -0.50 -10.94 3.00
C ASP A 273 -0.14 -9.49 3.35
N SER A 274 -1.05 -8.78 4.02
CA SER A 274 -0.80 -7.42 4.51
C SER A 274 0.36 -7.39 5.51
N LEU A 275 0.43 -8.36 6.43
CA LEU A 275 1.53 -8.50 7.39
C LEU A 275 2.87 -8.70 6.68
N VAL A 276 2.92 -9.59 5.68
CA VAL A 276 4.12 -9.80 4.86
C VAL A 276 4.51 -8.53 4.11
N GLY A 277 3.53 -7.78 3.59
CA GLY A 277 3.74 -6.45 3.02
C GLY A 277 4.38 -5.48 4.01
N TYR A 278 3.85 -5.38 5.24
CA TYR A 278 4.42 -4.51 6.28
C TYR A 278 5.84 -4.92 6.68
N VAL A 279 6.14 -6.21 6.77
CA VAL A 279 7.50 -6.70 7.04
C VAL A 279 8.44 -6.33 5.88
N GLY A 280 7.98 -6.47 4.63
CA GLY A 280 8.73 -6.03 3.45
C GLY A 280 8.98 -4.53 3.45
N ALA A 281 7.98 -3.72 3.80
CA ALA A 281 8.13 -2.27 3.92
C ALA A 281 9.10 -1.89 5.06
N PHE A 282 9.01 -2.55 6.22
CA PHE A 282 9.93 -2.30 7.34
C PHE A 282 11.38 -2.63 6.96
N LEU A 283 11.63 -3.83 6.44
CA LEU A 283 12.97 -4.25 6.01
C LEU A 283 13.48 -3.40 4.84
N GLY A 284 12.60 -2.97 3.94
CA GLY A 284 12.92 -2.02 2.87
C GLY A 284 13.34 -0.66 3.42
N SER A 285 12.56 -0.07 4.34
CA SER A 285 12.89 1.23 4.92
C SER A 285 14.21 1.22 5.68
N VAL A 286 14.47 0.18 6.48
CA VAL A 286 15.70 0.08 7.27
C VAL A 286 16.87 -0.29 6.36
N GLY A 287 16.75 -1.38 5.60
CA GLY A 287 17.84 -1.91 4.78
C GLY A 287 18.23 -0.99 3.63
N LEU A 288 17.26 -0.53 2.85
CA LEU A 288 17.52 0.36 1.71
C LEU A 288 17.77 1.80 2.15
N GLY A 289 17.25 2.22 3.33
CA GLY A 289 17.58 3.51 3.93
C GLY A 289 19.03 3.59 4.36
N LEU A 290 19.51 2.60 5.12
CA LEU A 290 20.93 2.52 5.50
C LEU A 290 21.84 2.41 4.27
N LEU A 291 21.41 1.64 3.26
CA LEU A 291 22.17 1.56 2.00
C LEU A 291 22.25 2.91 1.29
N ALA A 292 21.15 3.67 1.24
CA ALA A 292 21.12 4.99 0.63
C ALA A 292 22.01 6.00 1.36
N GLU A 293 22.08 5.90 2.69
CA GLU A 293 22.94 6.74 3.54
C GLU A 293 24.43 6.48 3.30
N HIS A 294 24.83 5.20 3.15
CA HIS A 294 26.23 4.83 2.96
C HIS A 294 26.73 4.87 1.51
N THR A 295 25.86 4.77 0.52
CA THR A 295 26.25 4.74 -0.89
C THR A 295 25.60 5.86 -1.70
N SER A 296 24.33 5.70 -2.07
CA SER A 296 23.51 6.73 -2.70
C SER A 296 22.06 6.25 -2.83
N THR A 297 21.14 7.20 -3.00
CA THR A 297 19.73 6.91 -3.36
C THR A 297 19.60 6.04 -4.61
N ASN A 298 20.47 6.24 -5.61
CA ASN A 298 20.41 5.51 -6.87
C ASN A 298 20.70 4.02 -6.68
N VAL A 299 21.71 3.68 -5.86
CA VAL A 299 22.07 2.28 -5.54
C VAL A 299 20.92 1.60 -4.79
N ALA A 300 20.30 2.29 -3.83
CA ALA A 300 19.14 1.75 -3.12
C ALA A 300 17.97 1.42 -4.06
N TRP A 301 17.68 2.28 -5.03
CA TRP A 301 16.65 2.01 -6.04
C TRP A 301 17.03 0.91 -7.03
N MET A 302 18.31 0.76 -7.39
CA MET A 302 18.77 -0.37 -8.20
C MET A 302 18.59 -1.70 -7.48
N VAL A 303 18.89 -1.77 -6.18
CA VAL A 303 18.66 -2.97 -5.37
C VAL A 303 17.16 -3.26 -5.25
N ALA A 304 16.34 -2.24 -4.98
CA ALA A 304 14.89 -2.39 -4.97
C ALA A 304 14.34 -2.90 -6.32
N ALA A 305 14.85 -2.36 -7.43
CA ALA A 305 14.49 -2.79 -8.77
C ALA A 305 14.91 -4.24 -9.06
N ALA A 306 16.07 -4.67 -8.60
CA ALA A 306 16.52 -6.06 -8.72
C ALA A 306 15.59 -7.02 -7.96
N VAL A 307 15.18 -6.66 -6.74
CA VAL A 307 14.23 -7.45 -5.94
C VAL A 307 12.87 -7.56 -6.64
N VAL A 308 12.38 -6.46 -7.22
CA VAL A 308 11.14 -6.46 -8.01
C VAL A 308 11.30 -7.29 -9.30
N GLY A 309 12.43 -7.18 -9.99
CA GLY A 309 12.74 -7.97 -11.18
C GLY A 309 12.74 -9.47 -10.88
N LEU A 310 13.33 -9.89 -9.76
CA LEU A 310 13.27 -11.28 -9.29
C LEU A 310 11.83 -11.73 -9.02
N SER A 311 10.97 -10.85 -8.50
CA SER A 311 9.56 -11.18 -8.31
C SER A 311 8.78 -11.33 -9.64
N ALA A 312 9.24 -10.73 -10.74
CA ALA A 312 8.66 -10.98 -12.07
C ALA A 312 8.91 -12.43 -12.52
N LEU A 313 10.09 -12.98 -12.21
CA LEU A 313 10.42 -14.39 -12.49
C LEU A 313 9.50 -15.35 -11.71
N ILE A 314 9.13 -14.97 -10.49
CA ILE A 314 8.16 -15.71 -9.66
C ILE A 314 6.80 -15.80 -10.37
N TYR A 315 6.31 -14.71 -10.95
CA TYR A 315 5.06 -14.72 -11.73
C TYR A 315 5.14 -15.53 -13.02
N LEU A 316 6.29 -15.53 -13.71
CA LEU A 316 6.51 -16.37 -14.88
C LEU A 316 6.53 -17.86 -14.52
N GLN A 317 7.10 -18.23 -13.37
CA GLN A 317 7.04 -19.61 -12.86
C GLN A 317 5.61 -20.02 -12.48
N LEU A 318 4.82 -19.10 -11.94
CA LEU A 318 3.39 -19.31 -11.64
C LEU A 318 2.57 -19.57 -12.92
N ASP A 319 2.85 -18.83 -14.00
CA ASP A 319 2.19 -19.04 -15.30
C ASP A 319 2.63 -20.34 -15.95
N ALA A 320 3.93 -20.66 -15.94
CA ALA A 320 4.46 -21.90 -16.49
C ALA A 320 3.87 -23.16 -15.81
N LYS A 321 3.62 -23.09 -14.49
CA LYS A 321 2.96 -24.18 -13.75
C LYS A 321 1.46 -24.32 -14.06
N ARG A 322 0.81 -23.31 -14.65
CA ARG A 322 -0.59 -23.40 -15.11
C ARG A 322 -0.73 -24.10 -16.48
N VAL A 323 0.36 -24.36 -17.22
CA VAL A 323 0.31 -24.92 -18.58
C VAL A 323 0.07 -26.45 -18.64
N HIS A 324 -0.28 -27.14 -17.54
CA HIS A 324 -0.81 -28.52 -17.61
C HIS A 324 -2.21 -28.66 -16.99
N PRO A 325 -3.26 -28.21 -17.68
CA PRO A 325 -4.64 -28.53 -17.33
C PRO A 325 -5.14 -29.81 -18.03
N GLN A 326 -4.42 -30.96 -17.94
CA GLN A 326 -4.94 -32.23 -18.49
C GLN A 326 -4.79 -33.53 -17.68
N ASP A 327 -4.05 -33.61 -16.56
CA ASP A 327 -3.86 -34.93 -15.91
C ASP A 327 -4.70 -35.22 -14.65
N HIS A 328 -5.57 -34.32 -14.21
CA HIS A 328 -6.36 -34.53 -12.97
C HIS A 328 -7.83 -34.92 -13.16
N HIS A 329 -8.30 -35.12 -14.40
CA HIS A 329 -9.70 -35.53 -14.63
C HIS A 329 -9.91 -37.04 -14.86
N HIS A 330 -8.87 -37.87 -14.99
CA HIS A 330 -9.06 -39.32 -15.22
C HIS A 330 -8.83 -40.24 -14.02
N ALA A 331 -8.27 -39.78 -12.89
CA ALA A 331 -7.93 -40.69 -11.79
C ALA A 331 -9.02 -40.91 -10.72
N ILE A 332 -10.20 -40.29 -10.84
CA ILE A 332 -11.26 -40.37 -9.80
C ILE A 332 -12.44 -41.28 -10.21
N PHE A 333 -12.48 -41.81 -11.45
CA PHE A 333 -13.61 -42.63 -11.93
C PHE A 333 -13.29 -44.09 -12.31
N GLU A 334 -12.09 -44.62 -12.02
CA GLU A 334 -11.75 -46.04 -12.25
C GLU A 334 -11.48 -46.85 -10.98
N GLY A 335 -11.85 -46.33 -9.80
CA GLY A 335 -11.69 -47.02 -8.52
C GLY A 335 -13.01 -47.28 -7.80
N SER A 336 -13.98 -47.91 -8.48
CA SER A 336 -15.20 -48.46 -7.86
C SER A 336 -15.37 -49.92 -8.23
#